data_AF-A0A1I0Y3X5-F1
#
_entry.id   AF-A0A1I0Y3X5-F1
#
_cell.length_a   1.000
_cell.length_b   1.000
_cell.length_c   1.000
_cell.angle_alpha   90.00
_cell.angle_beta   90.00
_cell.angle_gamma   90.00
#
_symmetry.space_group_name_H-M   'P 1'
#
loop_
_entity.id
_entity.type
_entity.pdbx_description
1 polymer ?
#
loop_
_entity_poly.entity_id
_entity_poly.type
_entity_poly.pdbx_seq_one_letter_code
_entity_poly.pdbx_strand_id
1 'polypeptide(L)'
;MFFSRWTLFQGFIITLLVVLAFMADIFKKDIGIPFSSTNAINTSMLMTCLFLVVTIGLLSLLMYFQTKKSGTFLKHRLWDKMYIIIPVVFAISLVVVFIFFLAGPLSEVTQSNRWIVYVLIYYILFLINATVLAIIHKAKQNTISNENKVTYSFIWTSLGLVVVIFML
;
A
#
# COMPACT_ATOMS: atom_id res chain seq x y z
N MET A 1 -24.57 4.27 -20.49
CA MET A 1 -23.20 3.78 -20.73
C MET A 1 -22.35 4.13 -19.50
N PHE A 2 -22.59 3.47 -18.35
CA PHE A 2 -22.22 4.04 -17.03
C PHE A 2 -20.92 3.54 -16.41
N PHE A 3 -20.23 2.56 -17.01
CA PHE A 3 -18.93 2.10 -16.52
C PHE A 3 -17.88 2.23 -17.62
N SER A 4 -16.96 3.19 -17.44
CA SER A 4 -15.72 3.21 -18.22
C SER A 4 -14.97 1.90 -17.98
N ARG A 5 -14.34 1.33 -19.02
CA ARG A 5 -13.57 0.06 -18.96
C ARG A 5 -12.58 0.05 -17.79
N TRP A 6 -12.03 1.22 -17.44
CA TRP A 6 -11.12 1.40 -16.31
C TRP A 6 -11.75 1.20 -14.93
N THR A 7 -13.04 1.48 -14.77
CA THR A 7 -13.75 1.26 -13.50
C THR A 7 -14.00 -0.22 -13.25
N LEU A 8 -14.20 -1.01 -14.31
CA LEU A 8 -14.29 -2.47 -14.20
C LEU A 8 -12.95 -3.07 -13.76
N PHE A 9 -11.84 -2.60 -14.31
CA PHE A 9 -10.51 -3.01 -13.87
C PHE A 9 -10.23 -2.60 -12.42
N GLN A 10 -10.65 -1.41 -11.98
CA GLN A 10 -10.55 -1.01 -10.58
C GLN A 10 -11.36 -1.91 -9.65
N GLY A 11 -12.60 -2.25 -10.03
CA GLY A 11 -13.43 -3.19 -9.27
C GLY A 11 -12.79 -4.57 -9.18
N PHE A 12 -12.25 -5.08 -10.29
CA PHE A 12 -11.52 -6.35 -10.31
C PHE A 12 -10.31 -6.36 -9.36
N ILE A 13 -9.53 -5.28 -9.33
CA ILE A 13 -8.40 -5.17 -8.39
C ILE A 13 -8.86 -5.17 -6.93
N ILE A 14 -9.96 -4.47 -6.62
CA ILE A 14 -10.51 -4.47 -5.25
C ILE A 14 -10.93 -5.88 -4.84
N THR A 15 -11.61 -6.63 -5.73
CA THR A 15 -11.93 -8.04 -5.49
C THR A 15 -10.66 -8.87 -5.26
N LEU A 16 -9.60 -8.62 -6.03
CA LEU A 16 -8.33 -9.31 -5.89
C LEU A 16 -7.66 -9.01 -4.54
N LEU A 17 -7.70 -7.76 -4.06
CA LEU A 17 -7.24 -7.39 -2.71
C LEU A 17 -8.03 -8.13 -1.62
N VAL A 18 -9.35 -8.28 -1.78
CA VAL A 18 -10.16 -9.06 -0.82
C VAL A 18 -9.73 -10.53 -0.81
N VAL A 19 -9.56 -11.15 -1.99
CA VAL A 19 -9.07 -12.53 -2.10
C VAL A 19 -7.68 -12.69 -1.48
N LEU A 20 -6.80 -11.69 -1.67
CA LEU A 20 -5.46 -11.69 -1.12
C LEU A 20 -5.47 -11.59 0.42
N ALA A 21 -6.40 -10.82 1.00
CA ALA A 21 -6.60 -10.78 2.44
C ALA A 21 -7.10 -12.12 3.01
N PHE A 22 -8.01 -12.80 2.31
CA PHE A 22 -8.45 -14.16 2.67
C PHE A 22 -7.30 -15.17 2.60
N MET A 23 -6.49 -15.13 1.54
CA MET A 23 -5.28 -15.96 1.42
C MET A 23 -4.36 -15.70 2.62
N ALA A 24 -4.11 -14.44 2.98
CA ALA A 24 -3.22 -14.11 4.07
C ALA A 24 -3.71 -14.58 5.45
N ASP A 25 -5.03 -14.67 5.67
CA ASP A 25 -5.58 -15.24 6.90
C ASP A 25 -5.44 -16.76 6.97
N ILE A 26 -5.56 -17.45 5.82
CA ILE A 26 -5.33 -18.89 5.72
C ILE A 26 -3.84 -19.21 5.99
N PHE A 27 -2.93 -18.44 5.38
CA PHE A 27 -1.47 -18.62 5.50
C PHE A 27 -0.83 -17.81 6.64
N LYS A 28 -1.60 -17.37 7.63
CA LYS A 28 -1.12 -16.48 8.71
C LYS A 28 0.05 -17.01 9.52
N LYS A 29 0.20 -18.35 9.62
CA LYS A 29 1.33 -18.97 10.33
C LYS A 29 2.65 -18.76 9.60
N ASP A 30 2.61 -18.63 8.28
CA ASP A 30 3.81 -18.45 7.43
C ASP A 30 4.07 -16.98 7.11
N ILE A 31 3.04 -16.13 7.12
CA ILE A 31 3.16 -14.68 6.83
C ILE A 31 3.37 -13.84 8.10
N GLY A 32 2.88 -14.32 9.26
CA GLY A 32 2.88 -13.58 10.53
C GLY A 32 4.05 -13.86 11.46
N ILE A 33 5.09 -14.57 11.01
CA ILE A 33 6.25 -14.88 11.86
C ILE A 33 7.05 -13.59 12.11
N PRO A 34 7.38 -13.24 13.36
CA PRO A 34 8.20 -12.07 13.66
C PRO A 34 9.59 -12.21 13.03
N PHE A 35 10.02 -11.18 12.31
CA PHE A 35 11.33 -11.12 11.65
C PHE A 35 12.51 -11.31 12.62
N SER A 36 12.31 -11.00 13.91
CA SER A 36 13.30 -11.16 14.98
C SER A 36 13.45 -12.58 15.53
N SER A 37 12.73 -13.57 14.99
CA SER A 37 12.82 -14.95 15.50
C SER A 37 14.06 -15.66 14.94
N THR A 38 14.93 -16.14 15.82
CA THR A 38 16.20 -16.82 15.49
C THR A 38 16.02 -18.09 14.64
N ASN A 39 14.78 -18.60 14.53
CA ASN A 39 14.39 -19.78 13.75
C ASN A 39 13.53 -19.41 12.52
N ALA A 40 13.47 -18.14 12.12
CA ALA A 40 12.74 -17.72 10.93
C ALA A 40 13.35 -18.40 9.69
N ILE A 41 12.65 -19.40 9.17
CA ILE A 41 12.98 -20.05 7.91
C ILE A 41 12.88 -18.97 6.82
N ASN A 42 13.92 -18.79 6.01
CA ASN A 42 13.98 -17.83 4.88
C ASN A 42 12.68 -17.80 4.04
N THR A 43 11.97 -18.93 3.95
CA THR A 43 10.69 -19.08 3.27
C THR A 43 9.59 -18.17 3.81
N SER A 44 9.45 -17.99 5.13
CA SER A 44 8.40 -17.17 5.74
C SER A 44 8.61 -15.68 5.44
N MET A 45 9.85 -15.21 5.59
CA MET A 45 10.26 -13.84 5.27
C MET A 45 10.00 -13.52 3.79
N LEU A 46 10.31 -14.47 2.90
CA LEU A 46 10.08 -14.35 1.47
C LEU A 46 8.58 -14.33 1.13
N MET A 47 7.75 -15.13 1.80
CA MET A 47 6.28 -15.10 1.65
C MET A 47 5.69 -13.77 2.08
N THR A 48 6.12 -13.20 3.22
CA THR A 48 5.67 -11.88 3.67
C THR A 48 6.11 -10.78 2.73
N CYS A 49 7.35 -10.83 2.24
CA CYS A 49 7.84 -9.89 1.25
C CYS A 49 7.01 -9.95 -0.05
N LEU A 50 6.76 -11.15 -0.59
CA LEU A 50 5.92 -11.33 -1.78
C LEU A 50 4.51 -10.80 -1.56
N PHE A 51 3.90 -11.09 -0.40
CA PHE A 51 2.58 -10.58 -0.05
C PHE A 51 2.53 -9.04 -0.08
N LEU A 52 3.52 -8.38 0.52
CA LEU A 52 3.61 -6.92 0.54
C LEU A 52 3.84 -6.33 -0.86
N VAL A 53 4.77 -6.90 -1.63
CA VAL A 53 5.08 -6.45 -3.00
C VAL A 53 3.86 -6.59 -3.91
N VAL A 54 3.17 -7.73 -3.87
CA VAL A 54 1.94 -7.95 -4.65
C VAL A 54 0.85 -6.95 -4.25
N THR A 55 0.66 -6.74 -2.94
CA THR A 55 -0.30 -5.76 -2.43
C THR A 55 -0.04 -4.36 -2.97
N ILE A 56 1.21 -3.90 -2.92
CA ILE A 56 1.59 -2.57 -3.41
C ILE A 56 1.47 -2.50 -4.94
N GLY A 57 1.74 -3.61 -5.63
CA GLY A 57 1.51 -3.74 -7.06
C GLY A 57 0.05 -3.49 -7.42
N LEU A 58 -0.88 -4.13 -6.70
CA LEU A 58 -2.32 -3.94 -6.89
C LEU A 58 -2.76 -2.50 -6.56
N LEU A 59 -2.27 -1.92 -5.47
CA LEU A 59 -2.54 -0.53 -5.10
C LEU A 59 -1.98 0.47 -6.14
N SER A 60 -0.81 0.18 -6.69
CA SER A 60 -0.21 0.97 -7.78
C SER A 60 -1.00 0.84 -9.07
N LEU A 61 -1.52 -0.37 -9.37
CA LEU A 61 -2.37 -0.62 -10.53
C LEU A 61 -3.69 0.17 -10.43
N LEU A 62 -4.27 0.29 -9.23
CA LEU A 62 -5.44 1.14 -8.99
C LEU A 62 -5.14 2.61 -9.34
N MET A 63 -4.00 3.13 -8.88
CA MET A 63 -3.55 4.49 -9.21
C MET A 63 -3.24 4.64 -10.70
N TYR A 64 -2.65 3.63 -11.33
CA TYR A 64 -2.37 3.62 -12.77
C TYR A 64 -3.66 3.71 -13.59
N PHE A 65 -4.66 2.88 -13.30
CA PHE A 65 -5.95 2.99 -14.00
C PHE A 65 -6.68 4.30 -13.68
N GLN A 66 -6.45 4.90 -12.52
CA GLN A 66 -6.96 6.25 -12.23
C GLN A 66 -6.31 7.32 -13.13
N THR A 67 -5.02 7.20 -13.44
CA THR A 67 -4.36 8.09 -14.44
C THR A 67 -4.95 7.95 -15.84
N LYS A 68 -5.32 6.73 -16.26
CA LYS A 68 -5.96 6.47 -17.56
C LYS A 68 -7.43 6.90 -17.60
N LYS A 69 -8.14 6.78 -16.48
CA LYS A 69 -9.55 7.15 -16.34
C LYS A 69 -9.76 8.66 -16.27
N SER A 70 -8.88 9.37 -15.57
CA SER A 70 -8.99 10.81 -15.36
C SER A 70 -7.78 11.54 -15.94
N GLY A 71 -8.01 12.29 -17.03
CA GLY A 71 -6.96 13.09 -17.68
C GLY A 71 -6.41 14.23 -16.80
N THR A 72 -7.05 14.54 -15.68
CA THR A 72 -6.65 15.58 -14.71
C THR A 72 -5.90 15.03 -13.49
N PHE A 73 -5.90 13.71 -13.28
CA PHE A 73 -5.17 13.07 -12.19
C PHE A 73 -3.64 13.25 -12.40
N LEU A 74 -2.91 13.62 -11.35
CA LEU A 74 -1.50 14.05 -11.41
C LEU A 74 -1.23 15.27 -12.34
N LYS A 75 -2.25 16.05 -12.72
CA LYS A 75 -2.06 17.36 -13.40
C LYS A 75 -2.64 18.53 -12.63
N HIS A 76 -3.51 18.23 -11.65
CA HIS A 76 -4.12 19.26 -10.82
C HIS A 76 -3.08 19.88 -9.88
N ARG A 77 -3.13 21.21 -9.70
CA ARG A 77 -2.24 22.00 -8.81
C ARG A 77 -2.22 21.54 -7.35
N LEU A 78 -3.19 20.70 -6.95
CA LEU A 78 -3.21 20.07 -5.62
C LEU A 78 -2.04 19.09 -5.46
N TRP A 79 -1.64 18.40 -6.53
CA TRP A 79 -0.53 17.44 -6.50
C TRP A 79 0.83 18.07 -6.20
N ASP A 80 1.00 19.36 -6.50
CA ASP A 80 2.21 20.12 -6.15
C ASP A 80 2.41 20.22 -4.64
N LYS A 81 1.34 20.12 -3.85
CA LYS A 81 1.37 20.15 -2.38
C LYS A 81 1.22 18.77 -1.75
N MET A 82 0.85 17.75 -2.53
CA MET A 82 0.58 16.41 -2.00
C MET A 82 1.82 15.74 -1.40
N TYR A 83 3.03 16.16 -1.79
CA TYR A 83 4.27 15.68 -1.17
C TYR A 83 4.42 16.08 0.30
N ILE A 84 3.71 17.11 0.78
CA ILE A 84 3.65 17.48 2.20
C ILE A 84 2.41 16.87 2.83
N ILE A 85 1.26 16.97 2.15
CA ILE A 85 -0.03 16.57 2.71
C ILE A 85 -0.05 15.07 3.01
N ILE A 86 0.43 14.21 2.10
CA ILE A 86 0.37 12.75 2.30
C ILE A 86 1.26 12.30 3.47
N PRO A 87 2.53 12.72 3.60
CA PRO A 87 3.33 12.40 4.79
C PRO A 87 2.70 12.87 6.10
N VAL A 88 2.06 14.04 6.11
CA VAL A 88 1.38 14.54 7.31
C VAL A 88 0.17 13.65 7.64
N VAL A 89 -0.63 13.26 6.65
CA VAL A 89 -1.73 12.31 6.84
C VAL A 89 -1.21 10.96 7.34
N PHE A 90 -0.08 10.49 6.81
CA PHE A 90 0.57 9.26 7.27
C PHE A 90 1.02 9.35 8.72
N ALA A 91 1.65 10.45 9.13
CA ALA A 91 2.07 10.67 10.51
C ALA A 91 0.86 10.72 11.46
N ILE A 92 -0.20 11.45 11.10
CA ILE A 92 -1.44 11.52 11.88
C ILE A 92 -2.06 10.12 11.99
N SER A 93 -2.11 9.38 10.88
CA SER A 93 -2.67 8.02 10.86
C SER A 93 -1.91 7.08 11.78
N LEU A 94 -0.58 7.16 11.79
CA LEU A 94 0.25 6.39 12.72
C LEU A 94 -0.09 6.73 14.18
N VAL A 95 -0.15 8.01 14.53
CA VAL A 95 -0.51 8.45 15.88
C VAL A 95 -1.88 7.93 16.29
N VAL A 96 -2.88 8.01 15.40
CA VAL A 96 -4.23 7.48 15.65
C VAL A 96 -4.16 5.97 15.89
N VAL A 97 -3.50 5.21 15.02
CA VAL A 97 -3.36 3.75 15.17
C VAL A 97 -2.69 3.39 16.51
N PHE A 98 -1.65 4.12 16.90
CA PHE A 98 -0.98 3.92 18.19
C PHE A 98 -1.91 4.20 19.38
N ILE A 99 -2.68 5.29 19.35
CA ILE A 99 -3.65 5.61 20.41
C ILE A 99 -4.71 4.51 20.52
N PHE A 100 -5.28 4.08 19.40
CA PHE A 100 -6.29 3.02 19.38
C PHE A 100 -5.73 1.66 19.86
N PHE A 101 -4.46 1.38 19.55
CA PHE A 101 -3.77 0.19 20.02
C PHE A 101 -3.52 0.22 21.53
N LEU A 102 -3.02 1.36 22.05
CA LEU A 102 -2.74 1.53 23.48
C LEU A 102 -3.99 1.62 24.35
N ALA A 103 -5.06 2.23 23.83
CA ALA A 103 -6.32 2.38 24.55
C ALA A 103 -7.07 1.06 24.73
N GLY A 104 -6.74 0.01 23.96
CA GLY A 104 -7.39 -1.31 24.02
C GLY A 104 -8.38 -1.64 22.88
N PRO A 105 -9.20 -0.69 22.36
CA PRO A 105 -10.19 -1.03 21.33
C PRO A 105 -9.60 -1.69 20.10
N LEU A 106 -8.41 -1.28 19.63
CA LEU A 106 -7.82 -1.91 18.44
C LEU A 106 -7.34 -3.34 18.75
N SER A 107 -6.81 -3.60 19.95
CA SER A 107 -6.30 -4.93 20.30
C SER A 107 -7.46 -5.94 20.42
N GLU A 108 -8.57 -5.54 21.03
CA GLU A 108 -9.78 -6.36 21.13
C GLU A 108 -10.44 -6.55 19.76
N VAL A 109 -10.56 -5.48 18.97
CA VAL A 109 -11.17 -5.52 17.64
C VAL A 109 -10.33 -6.34 16.66
N THR A 110 -8.99 -6.28 16.73
CA THR A 110 -8.12 -7.09 15.85
C THR A 110 -8.09 -8.56 16.23
N GLN A 111 -8.32 -8.90 17.50
CA GLN A 111 -8.51 -10.28 17.94
C GLN A 111 -9.86 -10.85 17.47
N SER A 112 -10.94 -10.05 17.57
CA SER A 112 -12.29 -10.45 17.14
C SER A 112 -12.43 -10.47 15.61
N ASN A 113 -11.85 -9.50 14.92
CA ASN A 113 -12.02 -9.24 13.49
C ASN A 113 -10.65 -9.07 12.81
N ARG A 114 -9.97 -10.19 12.56
CA ARG A 114 -8.64 -10.21 11.92
C ARG A 114 -8.57 -9.51 10.58
N TRP A 115 -9.68 -9.49 9.83
CA TRP A 115 -9.76 -8.80 8.54
C TRP A 115 -9.41 -7.30 8.63
N ILE A 116 -9.64 -6.67 9.78
CA ILE A 116 -9.32 -5.26 10.02
C ILE A 116 -7.81 -5.02 9.99
N VAL A 117 -6.99 -5.99 10.42
CA VAL A 117 -5.53 -5.89 10.34
C VAL A 117 -5.08 -5.79 8.88
N TYR A 118 -5.64 -6.59 7.98
CA TYR A 118 -5.30 -6.53 6.55
C TYR A 118 -5.75 -5.23 5.90
N VAL A 119 -6.95 -4.72 6.25
CA VAL A 119 -7.42 -3.41 5.79
C VAL A 119 -6.48 -2.29 6.24
N LEU A 120 -6.03 -2.34 7.49
CA LEU A 120 -5.08 -1.36 8.05
C LEU A 120 -3.72 -1.45 7.37
N ILE A 121 -3.20 -2.66 7.12
CA ILE A 121 -1.96 -2.87 6.35
C ILE A 121 -2.11 -2.28 4.94
N TYR A 122 -3.21 -2.56 4.23
CA TYR A 122 -3.44 -2.02 2.89
C TYR A 122 -3.51 -0.49 2.90
N TYR A 123 -4.15 0.09 3.90
CA TYR A 123 -4.21 1.54 4.08
C TYR A 123 -2.83 2.17 4.29
N ILE A 124 -2.02 1.60 5.19
CA ILE A 124 -0.65 2.07 5.48
C ILE A 124 0.24 1.93 4.24
N LEU A 125 0.20 0.78 3.56
CA LEU A 125 0.95 0.56 2.31
C LEU A 125 0.53 1.52 1.20
N PHE A 126 -0.77 1.81 1.11
CA PHE A 126 -1.28 2.80 0.16
C PHE A 126 -0.70 4.19 0.44
N LEU A 127 -0.69 4.63 1.71
CA LEU A 127 -0.12 5.93 2.09
C LEU A 127 1.38 6.02 1.82
N ILE A 128 2.14 4.97 2.09
CA ILE A 128 3.57 4.91 1.78
C ILE A 128 3.79 5.05 0.27
N ASN A 129 3.10 4.25 -0.52
CA ASN A 129 3.23 4.31 -1.99
C ASN A 129 2.75 5.66 -2.54
N ALA A 130 1.67 6.23 -2.01
CA ALA A 130 1.19 7.55 -2.41
C ALA A 130 2.20 8.66 -2.03
N THR A 131 2.90 8.52 -0.90
CA THR A 131 3.98 9.44 -0.50
C THR A 131 5.12 9.40 -1.51
N VAL A 132 5.60 8.21 -1.86
CA VAL A 132 6.66 8.02 -2.86
C VAL A 132 6.22 8.59 -4.21
N LEU A 133 4.98 8.36 -4.62
CA LEU A 133 4.42 8.93 -5.84
C LEU A 133 4.42 10.46 -5.81
N ALA A 134 4.05 11.07 -4.69
CA ALA A 134 4.03 12.52 -4.55
C ALA A 134 5.43 13.13 -4.60
N ILE A 135 6.42 12.47 -3.99
CA ILE A 135 7.84 12.86 -4.06
C ILE A 135 8.33 12.79 -5.51
N ILE A 136 8.06 11.68 -6.21
CA ILE A 136 8.43 11.49 -7.62
C ILE A 136 7.73 12.51 -8.51
N HIS A 137 6.46 12.79 -8.26
CA HIS A 137 5.70 13.78 -9.02
C HIS A 137 6.35 15.18 -8.90
N LYS A 138 6.75 15.58 -7.70
CA LYS A 138 7.48 16.84 -7.50
C LYS A 138 8.87 16.83 -8.15
N ALA A 139 9.63 15.75 -7.99
CA ALA A 139 10.99 15.64 -8.52
C ALA A 139 11.04 15.58 -10.06
N LYS A 140 10.00 15.04 -10.70
CA LYS A 140 9.97 14.75 -12.14
C LYS A 140 8.71 15.29 -12.84
N GLN A 141 8.26 16.47 -12.43
CA GLN A 141 6.95 17.04 -12.76
C GLN A 141 6.66 17.07 -14.28
N ASN A 142 7.58 17.56 -15.10
CA ASN A 142 7.41 17.67 -16.56
C ASN A 142 8.32 16.73 -17.37
N THR A 143 9.20 15.97 -16.71
CA THR A 143 10.21 15.15 -17.39
C THR A 143 9.71 13.76 -17.76
N ILE A 144 8.68 13.27 -17.07
CA ILE A 144 8.19 11.89 -17.22
C ILE A 144 6.65 11.87 -17.29
N SER A 145 6.09 10.96 -18.08
CA SER A 145 4.65 10.72 -18.16
C SER A 145 4.06 10.30 -16.81
N ASN A 146 2.79 10.64 -16.56
CA ASN A 146 2.12 10.32 -15.29
C ASN A 146 2.04 8.80 -15.04
N GLU A 147 1.94 8.01 -16.09
CA GLU A 147 1.99 6.55 -16.06
C GLU A 147 3.31 6.04 -15.49
N ASN A 148 4.42 6.53 -16.03
CA ASN A 148 5.74 6.13 -15.59
C ASN A 148 6.02 6.60 -14.16
N LYS A 149 5.47 7.74 -13.71
CA LYS A 149 5.56 8.17 -12.31
C LYS A 149 4.95 7.14 -11.35
N VAL A 150 3.80 6.57 -11.69
CA VAL A 150 3.16 5.51 -10.89
C VAL A 150 4.02 4.24 -10.89
N THR A 151 4.55 3.83 -12.04
CA THR A 151 5.45 2.67 -12.13
C THR A 151 6.74 2.87 -11.33
N TYR A 152 7.36 4.05 -11.39
CA TYR A 152 8.54 4.35 -10.58
C TYR A 152 8.21 4.34 -9.09
N SER A 153 7.04 4.84 -8.69
CA SER A 153 6.60 4.80 -7.29
C SER A 153 6.50 3.36 -6.78
N PHE A 154 5.90 2.48 -7.58
CA PHE A 154 5.83 1.05 -7.28
C PHE A 154 7.22 0.44 -7.08
N ILE A 155 8.13 0.67 -8.02
CA ILE A 155 9.50 0.11 -7.97
C ILE A 155 10.24 0.60 -6.73
N TRP A 156 10.25 1.92 -6.48
CA TRP A 156 10.95 2.49 -5.32
C TRP A 156 10.34 2.05 -3.99
N THR A 157 9.02 1.98 -3.89
CA THR A 157 8.35 1.51 -2.67
C THR A 157 8.64 0.03 -2.41
N SER A 158 8.61 -0.80 -3.47
CA SER A 158 8.88 -2.24 -3.36
C SER A 158 10.34 -2.50 -3.00
N LEU A 159 11.29 -1.82 -3.66
CA LEU A 159 12.71 -1.92 -3.33
C LEU A 159 12.98 -1.46 -1.90
N GLY A 160 12.39 -0.34 -1.48
CA GLY A 160 12.51 0.15 -0.10
C GLY A 160 12.05 -0.89 0.91
N LEU A 161 10.89 -1.53 0.69
CA LEU A 161 10.40 -2.58 1.57
C LEU A 161 11.25 -3.83 1.56
N VAL A 162 11.74 -4.28 0.40
CA VAL A 162 12.66 -5.42 0.32
C VAL A 162 13.91 -5.12 1.16
N VAL A 163 14.53 -3.95 0.98
CA VAL A 163 15.72 -3.57 1.75
C VAL A 163 15.41 -3.53 3.25
N VAL A 164 14.30 -2.91 3.65
CA VAL A 164 13.90 -2.82 5.06
C VAL A 164 13.67 -4.21 5.66
N ILE A 165 12.97 -5.10 4.94
CA ILE A 165 12.67 -6.45 5.42
C ILE A 165 13.96 -7.26 5.57
N PHE A 166 14.86 -7.24 4.59
CA PHE A 166 16.08 -8.06 4.59
C PHE A 166 17.26 -7.49 5.40
N MET A 167 17.22 -6.21 5.78
CA MET A 167 18.24 -5.58 6.64
C MET A 167 17.85 -5.50 8.12
N LEU A 168 16.57 -5.64 8.45
CA LEU A 168 16.06 -5.76 9.83
C LEU A 168 16.10 -7.20 10.32
#